data_AF-A0A4Q7DH52-F1
#
_entry.id   AF-A0A4Q7DH52-F1
#
_cell.length_a   1.000
_cell.length_b   1.000
_cell.length_c   1.000
_cell.angle_alpha   90.00
_cell.angle_beta   90.00
_cell.angle_gamma   90.00
#
_symmetry.space_group_name_H-M   'P 1'
#
loop_
_entity.id
_entity.type
_entity.pdbx_description
1 polymer ?
#
loop_
_entity_poly.entity_id
_entity_poly.type
_entity_poly.pdbx_seq_one_letter_code
_entity_poly.pdbx_strand_id
1 'polypeptide(L)'
;MSRTVQVKAVQVVPTSIKELLLSSLVLNIVVCLVAFYLAYHSVHGQRGILAYLSVSRDLDNKRIVLAQLLSNKKAMENRVSLVNSGDSDIIDELLRKKAGLARQGETVVILKDLEAIKKGN
;
A
#
# COMPACT_ATOMS: atom_id res chain seq x y z
N MET A 1 -27.65 35.72 71.97
CA MET A 1 -26.35 35.01 72.07
C MET A 1 -26.09 34.32 70.74
N SER A 2 -25.41 34.99 69.80
CA SER A 2 -25.18 34.46 68.46
C SER A 2 -23.74 33.99 68.32
N ARG A 3 -23.56 32.71 68.00
CA ARG A 3 -22.30 31.99 67.96
C ARG A 3 -21.73 32.12 66.55
N THR A 4 -20.70 32.92 66.36
CA THR A 4 -20.00 33.02 65.08
C THR A 4 -19.03 31.85 64.93
N VAL A 5 -19.41 30.93 64.06
CA VAL A 5 -18.58 29.82 63.59
C VAL A 5 -17.46 30.42 62.73
N GLN A 6 -16.23 30.40 63.25
CA GLN A 6 -15.04 30.71 62.47
C GLN A 6 -14.80 29.59 61.46
N VAL A 7 -15.26 29.82 60.23
CA VAL A 7 -14.98 28.95 59.09
C VAL A 7 -13.48 29.09 58.80
N LYS A 8 -12.72 28.02 59.04
CA LYS A 8 -11.29 27.96 58.77
C LYS A 8 -11.09 28.16 57.28
N ALA A 9 -10.74 29.39 56.90
CA ALA A 9 -10.45 29.76 55.54
C ALA A 9 -9.42 28.79 54.94
N VAL A 10 -9.75 28.30 53.76
CA VAL A 10 -8.91 27.53 52.85
C VAL A 10 -7.62 28.32 52.64
N GLN A 11 -6.58 27.99 53.40
CA GLN A 11 -5.24 28.52 53.21
C GLN A 11 -4.50 27.57 52.25
N VAL A 12 -4.70 27.77 50.95
CA VAL A 12 -3.84 27.21 49.89
C VAL A 12 -3.13 28.37 49.20
N VAL A 13 -2.34 29.12 49.98
CA VAL A 13 -1.42 30.13 49.44
C VAL A 13 -0.05 29.85 50.04
N PRO A 14 0.94 29.39 49.26
CA PRO A 14 2.26 29.09 49.78
C PRO A 14 3.00 30.38 50.13
N THR A 15 3.28 30.59 51.42
CA THR A 15 3.91 31.80 51.99
C THR A 15 5.45 31.73 52.02
N SER A 16 6.11 30.93 51.18
CA SER A 16 7.58 30.81 51.21
C SER A 16 8.18 30.58 49.82
N ILE A 17 9.15 31.42 49.45
CA ILE A 17 9.86 31.37 48.16
C ILE A 17 10.49 29.99 47.92
N LYS A 18 10.91 29.30 48.99
CA LYS A 18 11.48 27.94 48.93
C LYS A 18 10.48 26.89 48.44
N GLU A 19 9.23 26.95 48.89
CA GLU A 19 8.14 26.05 48.46
C GLU A 19 7.78 26.26 46.99
N LEU A 20 7.87 27.51 46.51
CA LEU A 20 7.65 27.86 45.10
C LEU A 20 8.76 27.31 44.19
N LEU A 21 10.02 27.43 44.62
CA LEU A 21 11.17 26.87 43.92
C LEU A 21 11.16 25.34 43.93
N LEU A 22 10.76 24.72 45.05
CA LEU A 22 10.65 23.27 45.17
C LEU A 22 9.56 22.71 44.23
N SER A 23 8.41 23.39 44.16
CA SER A 23 7.31 23.03 43.26
C SER A 23 7.72 23.15 41.78
N SER A 24 8.43 24.22 41.41
CA SER A 24 8.97 24.41 40.06
C SER A 24 9.98 23.32 39.67
N LEU A 25 10.86 22.92 40.60
CA LEU A 25 11.87 21.90 40.36
C LEU A 25 11.24 20.52 40.17
N VAL A 26 10.22 20.18 40.97
CA VAL A 26 9.43 18.96 40.80
C VAL A 26 8.66 18.99 39.47
N LEU A 27 8.07 20.12 39.10
CA LEU A 27 7.39 20.30 37.81
C LEU A 27 8.34 20.05 36.63
N ASN A 28 9.54 20.61 36.67
CA ASN A 28 10.55 20.42 35.62
C ASN A 28 10.99 18.95 35.50
N ILE A 29 11.18 18.26 36.62
CA ILE A 29 11.51 16.82 36.62
C ILE A 29 10.39 16.00 36.00
N VAL A 30 9.13 16.28 36.37
CA VAL A 30 7.96 15.60 35.80
C VAL A 30 7.86 15.86 34.30
N VAL A 31 8.07 17.09 33.84
CA VAL A 31 8.08 17.44 32.41
C VAL A 31 9.19 16.69 31.68
N CYS A 32 10.41 16.61 32.24
CA CYS A 32 11.50 15.82 31.67
C CYS A 32 11.16 14.33 31.57
N LEU A 33 10.55 13.73 32.60
CA LEU A 33 10.14 12.33 32.58
C LEU A 33 9.05 12.06 31.53
N VAL A 34 8.07 12.95 31.42
CA VAL A 34 7.01 12.86 30.40
C VAL A 34 7.60 13.02 28.99
N ALA A 35 8.52 13.98 28.79
CA ALA A 35 9.22 14.16 27.53
C ALA A 35 10.06 12.93 27.16
N PHE A 36 10.75 12.32 28.12
CA PHE A 36 11.54 11.11 27.91
C PHE A 36 10.65 9.91 27.58
N TYR A 37 9.52 9.75 28.29
CA TYR A 37 8.53 8.72 28.02
C TYR A 37 7.92 8.87 26.62
N LEU A 38 7.55 10.09 26.24
CA LEU A 38 7.06 10.40 24.90
C LEU A 38 8.13 10.17 23.84
N ALA A 39 9.38 10.54 24.09
CA ALA A 39 10.49 10.28 23.17
C ALA A 39 10.74 8.77 23.00
N TYR A 40 10.81 8.03 24.09
CA TYR A 40 10.96 6.57 24.08
C TYR A 40 9.82 5.89 23.33
N HIS A 41 8.58 6.26 23.62
CA HIS A 41 7.39 5.69 22.98
C HIS A 41 7.21 6.18 21.53
N SER A 42 7.69 7.38 21.19
CA SER A 42 7.74 7.88 19.80
C SER A 42 8.76 7.11 18.97
N VAL A 43 9.85 6.63 19.58
CA VAL A 43 10.85 5.79 18.91
C VAL A 43 10.39 4.33 18.81
N HIS A 44 9.75 3.77 19.84
CA HIS A 44 9.30 2.37 19.89
C HIS A 44 7.87 2.14 19.37
N GLY A 45 7.10 3.19 19.16
CA GLY A 45 5.75 3.11 18.65
C GLY A 45 5.76 2.79 17.16
N GLN A 46 4.90 1.87 16.75
CA GLN A 46 4.64 1.45 15.36
C GLN A 46 4.24 2.59 14.39
N ARG A 47 4.13 3.83 14.90
CA ARG A 47 3.76 5.08 14.22
C ARG A 47 4.76 6.24 14.43
N GLY A 48 5.97 5.95 14.91
CA GLY A 48 7.04 6.93 15.09
C GLY A 48 7.52 7.55 13.77
N ILE A 49 8.42 8.54 13.86
CA ILE A 49 9.05 9.23 12.70
C ILE A 49 9.65 8.22 11.70
N LEU A 50 10.11 7.06 12.20
CA LEU A 50 10.62 5.94 11.39
C LEU A 50 9.52 5.25 10.55
N ALA A 51 8.29 5.17 11.04
CA ALA A 51 7.14 4.63 10.31
C ALA A 51 6.70 5.59 9.18
N TYR A 52 6.79 6.91 9.39
CA TYR A 52 6.61 7.88 8.31
C TYR A 52 7.67 7.68 7.21
N LEU A 53 8.92 7.42 7.59
CA LEU A 53 10.02 7.17 6.66
C LEU A 53 9.91 5.80 5.96
N SER A 54 9.31 4.78 6.57
CA SER A 54 9.05 3.48 5.93
C SER A 54 7.84 3.54 4.99
N VAL A 55 6.76 4.23 5.37
CA VAL A 55 5.58 4.42 4.52
C VAL A 55 5.93 5.23 3.26
N SER A 56 6.81 6.22 3.37
CA SER A 56 7.29 6.97 2.20
C SER A 56 8.07 6.08 1.22
N ARG A 57 8.89 5.16 1.72
CA ARG A 57 9.63 4.20 0.88
C ARG A 57 8.72 3.17 0.20
N ASP A 58 7.67 2.74 0.88
CA ASP A 58 6.66 1.85 0.31
C ASP A 58 5.86 2.52 -0.82
N LEU A 59 5.64 3.85 -0.75
CA LEU A 59 4.97 4.60 -1.81
C LEU A 59 5.82 4.66 -3.09
N ASP A 60 7.14 4.81 -2.98
CA ASP A 60 8.02 4.84 -4.15
C ASP A 60 8.10 3.47 -4.84
N ASN A 61 8.23 2.40 -4.07
CA ASN A 61 8.22 1.03 -4.60
C ASN A 61 6.89 0.69 -5.29
N LYS A 62 5.75 1.05 -4.67
CA LYS A 62 4.42 0.83 -5.27
C LYS A 62 4.22 1.65 -6.54
N ARG A 63 4.77 2.87 -6.63
CA ARG A 63 4.72 3.70 -7.84
C ARG A 63 5.52 3.08 -9.00
N ILE A 64 6.69 2.53 -8.72
CA ILE A 64 7.51 1.84 -9.75
C ILE A 64 6.76 0.61 -10.28
N VAL A 65 6.19 -0.20 -9.40
CA VAL A 65 5.42 -1.39 -9.80
C VAL A 65 4.17 -1.00 -10.59
N LEU A 66 3.46 0.06 -10.18
CA LEU A 66 2.33 0.61 -10.94
C LEU A 66 2.74 1.05 -12.34
N ALA A 67 3.86 1.76 -12.48
CA ALA A 67 4.36 2.23 -13.77
C ALA A 67 4.70 1.04 -14.71
N GLN A 68 5.33 -0.01 -14.17
CA GLN A 68 5.63 -1.23 -14.93
C GLN A 68 4.37 -1.96 -15.38
N LEU A 69 3.39 -2.12 -14.49
CA LEU A 69 2.12 -2.78 -14.83
C LEU A 69 1.33 -1.99 -15.87
N LEU A 70 1.30 -0.67 -15.79
CA LEU A 70 0.66 0.18 -16.79
C LEU A 70 1.35 0.11 -18.15
N SER A 71 2.69 0.05 -18.16
CA SER A 71 3.46 -0.14 -19.39
C SER A 71 3.13 -1.49 -20.06
N ASN A 72 3.11 -2.57 -19.28
CA ASN A 72 2.78 -3.91 -19.77
C ASN A 72 1.34 -3.98 -20.29
N LYS A 73 0.40 -3.39 -19.54
CA LYS A 73 -1.01 -3.29 -19.96
C LYS A 73 -1.13 -2.56 -21.29
N LYS A 74 -0.50 -1.39 -21.43
CA LYS A 74 -0.53 -0.60 -22.67
C LYS A 74 0.07 -1.36 -23.86
N ALA A 75 1.16 -2.11 -23.64
CA ALA A 75 1.76 -2.93 -24.69
C ALA A 75 0.82 -4.07 -25.13
N MET A 76 0.11 -4.71 -24.19
CA MET A 76 -0.87 -5.74 -24.48
C MET A 76 -2.14 -5.16 -25.14
N GLU A 77 -2.62 -4.01 -24.69
CA GLU A 77 -3.75 -3.30 -25.30
C GLU A 77 -3.45 -2.89 -26.75
N ASN A 78 -2.24 -2.42 -27.03
CA ASN A 78 -1.82 -2.12 -28.40
C ASN A 78 -1.84 -3.38 -29.29
N ARG A 79 -1.38 -4.52 -28.76
CA ARG A 79 -1.41 -5.79 -29.51
C ARG A 79 -2.84 -6.26 -29.77
N VAL A 80 -3.71 -6.16 -28.78
CA VAL A 80 -5.14 -6.51 -28.91
C VAL A 80 -5.84 -5.55 -29.87
N SER A 81 -5.54 -4.26 -29.81
CA SER A 81 -6.08 -3.24 -30.72
C SER A 81 -5.74 -3.56 -32.17
N LEU A 82 -4.48 -3.90 -32.46
CA LEU A 82 -4.04 -4.28 -33.81
C LEU A 82 -4.76 -5.53 -34.33
N VAL A 83 -5.03 -6.51 -33.46
CA VAL A 83 -5.80 -7.70 -33.82
C VAL A 83 -7.27 -7.35 -34.04
N ASN A 84 -7.87 -6.52 -33.19
CA ASN A 84 -9.29 -6.13 -33.27
C ASN A 84 -9.59 -5.18 -34.44
N SER A 85 -8.59 -4.42 -34.91
CA SER A 85 -8.68 -3.63 -36.14
C SER A 85 -8.37 -4.42 -37.42
N GLY A 86 -7.90 -5.66 -37.27
CA GLY A 86 -7.59 -6.56 -38.38
C GLY A 86 -8.84 -7.17 -38.99
N ASP A 87 -8.70 -7.64 -40.23
CA ASP A 87 -9.78 -8.34 -40.93
C ASP A 87 -10.13 -9.66 -40.21
N SER A 88 -11.42 -9.97 -40.10
CA SER A 88 -11.90 -11.15 -39.36
C SER A 88 -11.31 -12.45 -39.90
N ASP A 89 -11.08 -12.51 -41.22
CA ASP A 89 -10.50 -13.67 -41.89
C ASP A 89 -9.04 -13.91 -41.47
N ILE A 90 -8.27 -12.83 -41.25
CA ILE A 90 -6.89 -12.93 -40.78
C ILE A 90 -6.86 -13.44 -39.33
N ILE A 91 -7.82 -13.03 -38.50
CA ILE A 91 -7.95 -13.52 -37.11
C ILE A 91 -8.29 -15.01 -37.11
N ASP A 92 -9.20 -15.44 -37.99
CA ASP A 92 -9.59 -16.85 -38.11
C ASP A 92 -8.40 -17.72 -38.56
N GLU A 93 -7.60 -17.24 -39.51
CA GLU A 93 -6.39 -17.93 -39.95
C GLU A 93 -5.34 -18.04 -38.83
N LEU A 94 -5.17 -16.98 -38.02
CA LEU A 94 -4.29 -16.99 -36.85
C LEU A 94 -4.78 -17.93 -35.74
N LEU A 95 -6.09 -17.98 -35.48
CA LEU A 95 -6.71 -18.92 -34.53
C LEU A 95 -6.47 -20.36 -34.94
N ARG A 96 -6.67 -20.68 -36.23
CA ARG A 96 -6.43 -22.01 -36.77
C ARG A 96 -4.95 -22.40 -36.72
N LYS A 97 -4.04 -21.48 -37.10
CA LYS A 97 -2.58 -21.74 -37.12
C LYS A 97 -1.95 -21.82 -35.73
N LYS A 98 -2.33 -20.94 -34.80
CA LYS A 98 -1.67 -20.83 -33.49
C LYS A 98 -2.37 -21.57 -32.37
N ALA A 99 -3.71 -21.50 -32.33
CA ALA A 99 -4.49 -22.11 -31.26
C ALA A 99 -5.03 -23.49 -31.65
N GLY A 100 -4.99 -23.86 -32.93
CA GLY A 100 -5.56 -25.12 -33.43
C GLY A 100 -7.08 -25.20 -33.25
N LEU A 101 -7.72 -24.06 -33.01
CA LEU A 101 -9.17 -23.97 -32.80
C LEU A 101 -9.87 -23.96 -34.17
N ALA A 102 -10.89 -24.82 -34.30
CA ALA A 102 -11.80 -24.84 -35.43
C ALA A 102 -13.21 -24.46 -34.94
N ARG A 103 -14.02 -23.87 -35.82
CA ARG A 103 -15.37 -23.43 -35.44
C ARG A 103 -16.28 -24.64 -35.19
N GLN A 104 -17.23 -24.50 -34.27
CA GLN A 104 -18.18 -25.56 -33.97
C GLN A 104 -18.98 -25.94 -35.23
N GLY A 105 -18.94 -27.23 -35.62
CA GLY A 105 -19.55 -27.74 -36.85
C GLY A 105 -18.61 -27.87 -38.05
N GLU A 106 -17.35 -27.45 -37.95
CA GLU A 106 -16.35 -27.68 -39.00
C GLU A 106 -15.75 -29.09 -38.93
N THR A 107 -15.52 -29.69 -40.10
CA THR A 107 -14.82 -30.98 -40.20
C THR A 107 -13.33 -30.76 -40.38
N VAL A 108 -12.53 -31.21 -39.42
CA VAL A 108 -11.06 -31.15 -39.50
C VAL A 108 -10.54 -32.39 -40.23
N VAL A 109 -9.95 -32.19 -41.40
CA VAL A 109 -9.30 -33.26 -42.17
C VAL A 109 -7.82 -33.29 -41.84
N ILE A 110 -7.40 -34.27 -41.03
CA ILE A 110 -5.98 -34.52 -40.77
C ILE A 110 -5.48 -35.45 -41.86
N LEU A 111 -4.69 -34.91 -42.79
CA LEU A 111 -4.05 -35.70 -43.83
C LEU A 111 -2.92 -36.51 -43.20
N LYS A 112 -3.22 -37.78 -42.87
CA LYS A 112 -2.21 -38.75 -42.46
C LYS A 112 -1.56 -39.32 -43.72
N ASP A 113 -0.25 -39.10 -43.85
CA ASP A 113 0.66 -39.74 -44.80
C ASP A 113 0.46 -39.39 -46.29
N LEU A 114 0.77 -38.15 -46.67
CA LEU A 114 1.01 -37.78 -48.08
C LEU A 114 2.25 -38.46 -48.68
N GLU A 115 3.16 -38.98 -47.84
CA GLU A 115 4.37 -39.69 -48.29
C GLU A 115 4.06 -41.06 -48.91
N ALA A 116 2.95 -41.70 -48.52
CA ALA A 116 2.52 -42.98 -49.08
C ALA A 116 1.96 -42.83 -50.51
N ILE A 117 1.39 -41.67 -50.84
CA ILE A 117 0.78 -41.41 -52.16
C ILE A 117 1.85 -41.04 -53.20
N LYS A 118 2.94 -40.39 -52.80
CA LYS A 118 4.03 -39.99 -53.73
C LYS A 118 4.92 -41.17 -54.16
N LYS A 119 4.93 -42.27 -53.42
CA LYS A 119 5.80 -43.44 -53.69
C LYS A 119 5.11 -44.56 -54.50
N GLY A 120 3.85 -44.37 -54.87
CA GLY A 120 3.01 -45.36 -55.56
C GLY A 120 2.62 -45.01 -57.00
N ASN A 121 3.36 -44.11 -57.66
CA ASN A 121 3.25 -43.85 -59.10
C ASN A 121 4.63 -43.80 -59.73
#